data_AF-A0A840HUR0-F1
#
_entry.id   AF-A0A840HUR0-F1
#
_cell.length_a   1.000
_cell.length_b   1.000
_cell.length_c   1.000
_cell.angle_alpha   90.00
_cell.angle_beta   90.00
_cell.angle_gamma   90.00
#
_symmetry.space_group_name_H-M   'P 1'
#
loop_
_entity.id
_entity.type
_entity.pdbx_description
1 polymer ?
#
loop_
_entity_poly.entity_id
_entity_poly.type
_entity_poly.pdbx_seq_one_letter_code
_entity_poly.pdbx_strand_id
1 'polypeptide(L)'
;MKGWRLFAKGSRADVLIISCNSFAEFGSGTAMGVSALSSTNLKQHEDLSLRAYLLAPSRLLRIAIWLALPCSQLQAAEPAPFDLPGPGLHVTVQRDGVTLPIDAVPALATDDLLTIEADLPEDQGTRFLLLSAFLRGATNPPPTDWIRTAETWKRKNKDKRLSLKVPKGAKQLVLFFVPATGGASDAISDTVRGRPGEFVRATQALNQASLDRSRLNAFMVAIQAQGNTHPEYLRKLAPTLARSLSMKLNEGCLDRVIARQASCLLENRDSLVLADMHSSSIADTLAGAPTDLALQLSTTREAGYGYYTPYIGVVRDVARIFGAFSNPQFNYLPTLSMRRDNNISLLLNSAPSFQKPKSVLVAAMPAIEADRPPQLRSLQEGPICASREEEVVLPVDGSPLIYSTSYARKMAIKVTSATGKSFDLPVEARADRGGYVLKNIRPIPADLVGTAKAALHGFWGFEQFQGPEFALQFSGGEAWRPAGNTPLTPGSDNPLTLKGAAPACVASISVTQGQSKPTALTWEVRGDKELSINVPVANADAGDMVLQIKEHGVAEPMKVPLLIARPVTPPVPEIPSPAK
;
A
#
# COMPACT_ATOMS: atom_id res chain seq x y z
N MET A 1 -3.79 68.45 8.22
CA MET A 1 -3.60 68.02 6.82
C MET A 1 -4.89 67.27 6.45
N LYS A 2 -5.90 67.82 5.75
CA LYS A 2 -5.93 68.19 4.31
C LYS A 2 -5.15 67.14 3.49
N GLY A 3 -5.72 66.24 2.69
CA GLY A 3 -7.13 66.01 2.31
C GLY A 3 -7.42 66.46 0.88
N TRP A 4 -7.79 65.53 -0.02
CA TRP A 4 -8.33 65.82 -1.35
C TRP A 4 -9.29 64.71 -1.83
N ARG A 5 -10.43 65.13 -2.38
CA ARG A 5 -11.30 64.39 -3.31
C ARG A 5 -11.10 65.00 -4.69
N LEU A 6 -11.37 64.26 -5.77
CA LEU A 6 -11.97 64.84 -6.97
C LEU A 6 -12.73 63.79 -7.81
N PHE A 7 -13.67 64.27 -8.62
CA PHE A 7 -14.72 63.54 -9.34
C PHE A 7 -14.49 63.63 -10.86
N ALA A 8 -14.83 62.58 -11.62
CA ALA A 8 -15.45 62.57 -12.95
C ALA A 8 -15.74 61.10 -13.33
N LYS A 9 -16.93 60.59 -13.68
CA LYS A 9 -18.13 61.06 -14.41
C LYS A 9 -18.11 60.84 -15.94
N GLY A 10 -18.25 59.56 -16.33
CA GLY A 10 -19.16 59.05 -17.38
C GLY A 10 -18.86 59.26 -18.87
N SER A 11 -18.97 58.18 -19.67
CA SER A 11 -19.92 58.08 -20.79
C SER A 11 -20.00 56.64 -21.34
N ARG A 12 -21.03 56.35 -22.14
CA ARG A 12 -21.23 55.11 -22.91
C ARG A 12 -20.49 55.20 -24.27
N ALA A 13 -20.12 54.06 -24.86
CA ALA A 13 -20.76 53.52 -26.08
C ALA A 13 -19.88 52.50 -26.86
N ASP A 14 -20.59 51.62 -27.57
CA ASP A 14 -20.27 50.91 -28.81
C ASP A 14 -19.22 49.78 -28.92
N VAL A 15 -19.82 48.63 -29.20
CA VAL A 15 -19.36 47.44 -29.92
C VAL A 15 -18.53 47.75 -31.18
N LEU A 16 -17.45 46.99 -31.40
CA LEU A 16 -17.11 46.54 -32.75
C LEU A 16 -16.44 45.17 -32.75
N ILE A 17 -16.91 44.29 -33.64
CA ILE A 17 -16.32 42.99 -33.97
C ILE A 17 -15.31 43.19 -35.09
N ILE A 18 -14.10 42.65 -34.97
CA ILE A 18 -13.22 42.43 -36.13
C ILE A 18 -12.68 40.99 -36.09
N SER A 19 -13.03 40.24 -37.14
CA SER A 19 -12.32 39.05 -37.59
C SER A 19 -11.74 39.39 -38.96
N CYS A 20 -10.48 39.03 -39.22
CA CYS A 20 -10.01 38.82 -40.59
C CYS A 20 -8.79 37.90 -40.64
N ASN A 21 -8.48 37.43 -41.84
CA ASN A 21 -7.84 36.15 -42.13
C ASN A 21 -6.49 36.32 -42.85
N SER A 22 -5.81 35.18 -43.05
CA SER A 22 -4.81 34.92 -44.11
C SER A 22 -3.41 35.55 -44.03
N PHE A 23 -2.40 34.68 -44.10
CA PHE A 23 -1.38 34.73 -45.16
C PHE A 23 -0.90 33.30 -45.48
N ALA A 24 -0.39 33.07 -46.69
CA ALA A 24 -0.02 31.75 -47.23
C ALA A 24 1.31 31.80 -48.01
N GLU A 25 1.76 30.63 -48.53
CA GLU A 25 2.78 30.45 -49.59
C GLU A 25 4.27 30.67 -49.21
N PHE A 26 5.30 30.02 -49.81
CA PHE A 26 5.40 28.93 -50.81
C PHE A 26 6.76 28.17 -50.70
N GLY A 27 6.82 26.92 -51.19
CA GLY A 27 7.99 26.29 -51.86
C GLY A 27 9.00 25.45 -51.04
N SER A 28 9.78 24.51 -51.58
CA SER A 28 9.67 23.53 -52.71
C SER A 28 11.08 22.98 -53.05
N GLY A 29 11.30 21.65 -53.10
CA GLY A 29 12.53 21.06 -53.65
C GLY A 29 12.97 19.67 -53.13
N THR A 30 12.61 18.61 -53.89
CA THR A 30 13.49 17.56 -54.51
C THR A 30 14.86 17.17 -53.89
N ALA A 31 15.35 15.90 -53.91
CA ALA A 31 14.86 14.60 -54.43
C ALA A 31 15.76 13.39 -54.00
N MET A 32 15.37 12.15 -54.38
CA MET A 32 16.12 10.85 -54.36
C MET A 32 16.37 10.18 -52.97
N GLY A 33 16.30 8.84 -52.79
CA GLY A 33 15.86 7.76 -53.69
C GLY A 33 15.87 6.33 -53.09
N VAL A 34 14.91 5.49 -53.56
CA VAL A 34 15.05 4.11 -54.11
C VAL A 34 15.33 2.86 -53.23
N SER A 35 14.38 1.89 -53.29
CA SER A 35 14.44 0.39 -53.18
C SER A 35 13.35 -0.20 -52.24
N ALA A 36 12.43 -1.12 -52.58
CA ALA A 36 12.42 -2.40 -53.34
C ALA A 36 12.76 -3.64 -52.46
N LEU A 37 12.18 -4.87 -52.55
CA LEU A 37 11.02 -5.58 -53.21
C LEU A 37 10.94 -7.00 -52.51
N SER A 38 10.00 -7.94 -52.67
CA SER A 38 8.53 -7.99 -52.93
C SER A 38 8.03 -9.47 -52.94
N SER A 39 6.81 -9.79 -52.46
CA SER A 39 6.10 -11.07 -52.72
C SER A 39 4.69 -11.12 -52.07
N THR A 40 3.63 -11.81 -52.52
CA THR A 40 3.03 -12.23 -53.81
C THR A 40 2.03 -13.35 -53.49
N ASN A 41 0.76 -13.23 -53.91
CA ASN A 41 -0.16 -14.31 -54.34
C ASN A 41 -1.49 -13.62 -54.76
N LEU A 42 -1.93 -13.63 -56.01
CA LEU A 42 -2.62 -14.72 -56.74
C LEU A 42 -3.80 -15.33 -55.93
N LYS A 43 -5.01 -15.48 -56.47
CA LYS A 43 -5.44 -15.52 -57.88
C LYS A 43 -6.91 -15.08 -58.03
N GLN A 44 -7.28 -14.49 -59.17
CA GLN A 44 -8.66 -14.18 -59.58
C GLN A 44 -8.94 -14.84 -60.95
N HIS A 45 -10.16 -15.37 -61.10
CA HIS A 45 -10.84 -15.84 -62.31
C HIS A 45 -12.35 -15.79 -61.96
N GLU A 46 -13.32 -15.50 -62.82
CA GLU A 46 -13.35 -14.82 -64.12
C GLU A 46 -14.83 -14.44 -64.41
N ASP A 47 -15.08 -13.69 -65.48
CA ASP A 47 -16.35 -13.56 -66.21
C ASP A 47 -17.66 -13.10 -65.54
N LEU A 48 -18.00 -11.85 -65.86
CA LEU A 48 -19.35 -11.31 -65.95
C LEU A 48 -19.85 -11.40 -67.41
N SER A 49 -20.89 -12.18 -67.72
CA SER A 49 -21.61 -12.00 -68.99
C SER A 49 -23.08 -12.47 -69.01
N LEU A 50 -23.93 -11.56 -69.53
CA LEU A 50 -25.23 -11.70 -70.22
C LEU A 50 -26.46 -12.40 -69.58
N ARG A 51 -27.48 -11.56 -69.38
CA ARG A 51 -28.90 -11.68 -69.83
C ARG A 51 -29.71 -12.95 -69.51
N ALA A 52 -30.68 -12.82 -68.59
CA ALA A 52 -32.03 -13.38 -68.79
C ALA A 52 -33.13 -12.61 -68.01
N TYR A 53 -34.07 -12.09 -68.79
CA TYR A 53 -35.50 -11.89 -68.60
C TYR A 53 -36.21 -12.31 -67.28
N LEU A 54 -37.03 -11.37 -66.79
CA LEU A 54 -38.39 -11.50 -66.21
C LEU A 54 -38.82 -12.84 -65.61
N LEU A 55 -39.16 -12.84 -64.31
CA LEU A 55 -40.53 -13.08 -63.78
C LEU A 55 -40.58 -12.94 -62.25
N ALA A 56 -41.56 -12.20 -61.74
CA ALA A 56 -42.02 -12.26 -60.34
C ALA A 56 -43.03 -13.43 -60.21
N PRO A 57 -43.32 -14.03 -59.02
CA PRO A 57 -43.53 -13.40 -57.70
C PRO A 57 -42.78 -14.13 -56.54
N SER A 58 -42.78 -13.72 -55.26
CA SER A 58 -43.94 -13.59 -54.36
C SER A 58 -43.53 -13.07 -52.97
N ARG A 59 -44.44 -12.40 -52.26
CA ARG A 59 -44.13 -11.53 -51.10
C ARG A 59 -44.06 -12.20 -49.72
N LEU A 60 -44.10 -13.53 -49.61
CA LEU A 60 -44.33 -14.20 -48.32
C LEU A 60 -43.05 -14.67 -47.58
N LEU A 61 -41.88 -14.68 -48.21
CA LEU A 61 -40.62 -15.15 -47.59
C LEU A 61 -39.77 -14.01 -46.97
N ARG A 62 -40.40 -12.98 -46.38
CA ARG A 62 -39.70 -11.87 -45.68
C ARG A 62 -40.11 -11.63 -44.22
N ILE A 63 -41.08 -12.39 -43.70
CA ILE A 63 -41.61 -12.20 -42.34
C ILE A 63 -40.95 -13.13 -41.30
N ALA A 64 -40.25 -14.19 -41.74
CA ALA A 64 -39.63 -15.18 -40.86
C ALA A 64 -38.24 -14.81 -40.30
N ILE A 65 -37.61 -13.70 -40.74
CA ILE A 65 -36.23 -13.31 -40.35
C ILE A 65 -36.25 -11.98 -39.55
N TRP A 66 -37.23 -11.81 -38.66
CA TRP A 66 -37.30 -10.67 -37.72
C TRP A 66 -37.59 -11.07 -36.27
N LEU A 67 -37.71 -12.38 -35.98
CA LEU A 67 -37.94 -12.92 -34.64
C LEU A 67 -36.68 -13.53 -33.97
N ALA A 68 -35.52 -13.41 -34.62
CA ALA A 68 -34.22 -13.76 -34.07
C ALA A 68 -33.40 -12.51 -33.73
N LEU A 69 -34.01 -11.57 -33.00
CA LEU A 69 -33.24 -10.60 -32.21
C LEU A 69 -32.52 -11.41 -31.13
N PRO A 70 -31.18 -11.43 -31.08
CA PRO A 70 -30.50 -11.96 -29.91
C PRO A 70 -31.00 -11.17 -28.70
N CYS A 71 -31.34 -11.85 -27.62
CA CYS A 71 -31.59 -11.19 -26.35
C CYS A 71 -30.26 -10.59 -25.91
N SER A 72 -30.01 -9.34 -26.30
CA SER A 72 -28.88 -8.55 -25.86
C SER A 72 -28.93 -8.57 -24.34
N GLN A 73 -28.01 -9.34 -23.74
CA GLN A 73 -27.87 -9.33 -22.30
C GLN A 73 -27.67 -7.86 -21.92
N LEU A 74 -28.56 -7.35 -21.09
CA LEU A 74 -28.36 -6.09 -20.40
C LEU A 74 -27.12 -6.27 -19.53
N GLN A 75 -25.95 -6.02 -20.11
CA GLN A 75 -24.75 -5.70 -19.35
C GLN A 75 -25.13 -4.45 -18.56
N ALA A 76 -25.51 -4.67 -17.30
CA ALA A 76 -25.69 -3.59 -16.36
C ALA A 76 -24.42 -2.75 -16.40
N ALA A 77 -24.55 -1.48 -16.78
CA ALA A 77 -23.42 -0.57 -16.87
C ALA A 77 -22.64 -0.65 -15.55
N GLU A 78 -21.32 -0.78 -15.66
CA GLU A 78 -20.50 -0.95 -14.47
C GLU A 78 -20.68 0.25 -13.54
N PRO A 79 -20.79 0.03 -12.22
CA PRO A 79 -20.96 1.13 -11.29
C PRO A 79 -19.75 2.06 -11.40
N ALA A 80 -20.01 3.34 -11.60
CA ALA A 80 -18.97 4.34 -11.73
C ALA A 80 -18.02 4.32 -10.51
N PRO A 81 -16.72 4.56 -10.73
CA PRO A 81 -15.72 4.55 -9.66
C PRO A 81 -15.96 5.70 -8.65
N PHE A 82 -15.48 5.50 -7.43
CA PHE A 82 -15.44 6.55 -6.41
C PHE A 82 -14.23 7.48 -6.64
N ASP A 83 -14.40 8.48 -7.50
CA ASP A 83 -13.37 9.48 -7.83
C ASP A 83 -13.87 10.94 -7.81
N LEU A 84 -15.18 11.18 -7.79
CA LEU A 84 -15.74 12.54 -7.69
C LEU A 84 -15.52 13.11 -6.28
N PRO A 85 -15.02 14.35 -6.14
CA PRO A 85 -14.85 14.97 -4.83
C PRO A 85 -16.20 15.34 -4.20
N GLY A 86 -16.38 14.95 -2.94
CA GLY A 86 -17.49 15.35 -2.07
C GLY A 86 -17.07 16.35 -0.99
N PRO A 87 -17.98 16.71 -0.07
CA PRO A 87 -17.67 17.59 1.06
C PRO A 87 -16.71 16.92 2.05
N GLY A 88 -15.96 17.75 2.80
CA GLY A 88 -15.10 17.27 3.87
C GLY A 88 -15.83 17.18 5.22
N LEU A 89 -15.26 16.42 6.16
CA LEU A 89 -15.71 16.35 7.56
C LEU A 89 -14.50 16.38 8.49
N HIS A 90 -14.48 17.31 9.44
CA HIS A 90 -13.53 17.26 10.55
C HIS A 90 -14.07 16.36 11.66
N VAL A 91 -13.33 15.28 11.97
CA VAL A 91 -13.67 14.33 13.02
C VAL A 91 -12.50 14.11 13.98
N THR A 92 -12.82 14.19 15.27
CA THR A 92 -11.93 13.84 16.37
C THR A 92 -12.66 12.92 17.34
N VAL A 93 -11.92 12.00 17.94
CA VAL A 93 -12.43 11.01 18.91
C VAL A 93 -11.63 11.13 20.19
N GLN A 94 -12.30 11.19 21.33
CA GLN A 94 -11.67 11.24 22.65
C GLN A 94 -12.08 10.01 23.48
N ARG A 95 -11.07 9.29 23.97
CA ARG A 95 -11.19 8.12 24.86
C ARG A 95 -10.27 8.33 26.06
N ASP A 96 -10.79 8.17 27.27
CA ASP A 96 -10.04 8.28 28.54
C ASP A 96 -9.14 9.54 28.66
N GLY A 97 -9.63 10.67 28.15
CA GLY A 97 -8.93 11.96 28.16
C GLY A 97 -7.96 12.17 26.99
N VAL A 98 -7.58 11.12 26.26
CA VAL A 98 -6.74 11.21 25.05
C VAL A 98 -7.62 11.50 23.83
N THR A 99 -7.27 12.54 23.05
CA THR A 99 -7.96 12.86 21.80
C THR A 99 -7.11 12.46 20.60
N LEU A 100 -7.69 11.73 19.66
CA LEU A 100 -7.07 11.33 18.40
C LEU A 100 -7.83 11.87 17.17
N PRO A 101 -7.11 12.16 16.08
CA PRO A 101 -7.72 12.35 14.76
C PRO A 101 -8.30 11.03 14.22
N ILE A 102 -9.30 11.11 13.34
CA ILE A 102 -10.06 9.94 12.86
C ILE A 102 -9.26 8.98 11.96
N ASP A 103 -8.17 9.44 11.34
CA ASP A 103 -7.23 8.59 10.60
C ASP A 103 -6.37 7.70 11.51
N ALA A 104 -6.30 8.04 12.80
CA ALA A 104 -5.60 7.33 13.86
C ALA A 104 -6.54 6.45 14.72
N VAL A 105 -7.81 6.28 14.32
CA VAL A 105 -8.82 5.51 15.07
C VAL A 105 -9.23 4.26 14.27
N PRO A 106 -8.80 3.04 14.67
CA PRO A 106 -9.14 1.80 14.00
C PRO A 106 -10.59 1.37 14.28
N ALA A 107 -11.00 1.40 15.55
CA ALA A 107 -12.38 1.21 15.99
C ALA A 107 -12.79 2.25 17.04
N LEU A 108 -14.10 2.47 17.14
CA LEU A 108 -14.74 3.26 18.20
C LEU A 108 -15.08 2.34 19.38
N ALA A 109 -14.98 2.83 20.61
CA ALA A 109 -15.40 2.12 21.81
C ALA A 109 -16.72 2.69 22.36
N THR A 110 -17.34 1.96 23.29
CA THR A 110 -18.43 2.54 24.10
C THR A 110 -17.86 3.68 24.95
N ASP A 111 -18.68 4.70 25.22
CA ASP A 111 -18.34 5.91 25.96
C ASP A 111 -17.37 6.90 25.26
N ASP A 112 -16.79 6.57 24.10
CA ASP A 112 -16.01 7.50 23.25
C ASP A 112 -16.80 8.79 22.97
N LEU A 113 -16.10 9.93 23.01
CA LEU A 113 -16.65 11.24 22.69
C LEU A 113 -16.19 11.66 21.28
N LEU A 114 -17.15 11.80 20.36
CA LEU A 114 -16.87 12.24 18.98
C LEU A 114 -17.30 13.70 18.79
N THR A 115 -16.43 14.49 18.17
CA THR A 115 -16.78 15.79 17.61
C THR A 115 -16.68 15.73 16.10
N ILE A 116 -17.78 16.01 15.41
CA ILE A 116 -17.93 15.89 13.95
C ILE A 116 -18.47 17.23 13.42
N GLU A 117 -17.69 17.90 12.59
CA GLU A 117 -18.02 19.19 11.96
C GLU A 117 -17.87 19.08 10.44
N ALA A 118 -18.72 19.77 9.68
CA ALA A 118 -18.63 19.75 8.22
C ALA A 118 -17.58 20.76 7.73
N ASP A 119 -16.66 20.31 6.89
CA ASP A 119 -15.66 21.14 6.21
C ASP A 119 -16.27 21.60 4.87
N LEU A 120 -16.86 22.79 4.89
CA LEU A 120 -17.57 23.41 3.76
C LEU A 120 -16.97 24.79 3.46
N PRO A 121 -16.79 25.16 2.18
CA PRO A 121 -16.39 26.51 1.78
C PRO A 121 -17.37 27.59 2.28
N GLU A 122 -16.84 28.74 2.71
CA GLU A 122 -17.65 29.85 3.24
C GLU A 122 -18.59 30.49 2.19
N ASP A 123 -18.27 30.34 0.91
CA ASP A 123 -19.06 30.82 -0.23
C ASP A 123 -20.15 29.84 -0.68
N GLN A 124 -20.26 28.66 -0.06
CA GLN A 124 -21.20 27.63 -0.47
C GLN A 124 -22.66 28.03 -0.17
N GLY A 125 -23.41 28.39 -1.22
CA GLY A 125 -24.81 28.83 -1.09
C GLY A 125 -25.83 27.78 -0.65
N THR A 126 -25.47 26.49 -0.64
CA THR A 126 -26.37 25.40 -0.23
C THR A 126 -26.14 25.00 1.21
N ARG A 127 -27.21 25.06 2.01
CA ARG A 127 -27.22 24.59 3.40
C ARG A 127 -27.31 23.07 3.45
N PHE A 128 -26.49 22.41 4.27
CA PHE A 128 -26.53 20.97 4.50
C PHE A 128 -26.88 20.64 5.95
N LEU A 129 -27.71 19.64 6.14
CA LEU A 129 -27.92 18.99 7.42
C LEU A 129 -26.95 17.82 7.54
N LEU A 130 -26.18 17.81 8.63
CA LEU A 130 -25.37 16.68 9.04
C LEU A 130 -26.16 15.86 10.06
N LEU A 131 -26.46 14.61 9.73
CA LEU A 131 -27.08 13.66 10.65
C LEU A 131 -26.11 12.54 11.02
N SER A 132 -26.35 11.96 12.19
CA SER A 132 -25.68 10.76 12.70
C SER A 132 -26.72 9.78 13.22
N ALA A 133 -26.47 8.49 13.06
CA ALA A 133 -27.24 7.43 13.68
C ALA A 133 -26.33 6.31 14.20
N PHE A 134 -26.44 5.99 15.49
CA PHE A 134 -25.86 4.76 16.03
C PHE A 134 -26.77 3.56 15.72
N LEU A 135 -26.20 2.41 15.38
CA LEU A 135 -26.94 1.19 15.03
C LEU A 135 -26.58 0.05 16.01
N ARG A 136 -27.58 -0.72 16.47
CA ARG A 136 -27.40 -1.85 17.41
C ARG A 136 -27.03 -3.18 16.73
N GLY A 137 -27.36 -3.31 15.45
CA GLY A 137 -27.33 -4.58 14.72
C GLY A 137 -28.52 -4.67 13.77
N ALA A 138 -28.61 -5.77 13.01
CA ALA A 138 -29.50 -5.80 11.84
C ALA A 138 -31.01 -5.92 12.14
N THR A 139 -31.37 -6.43 13.31
CA THR A 139 -32.76 -6.78 13.68
C THR A 139 -33.41 -5.80 14.65
N ASN A 140 -32.65 -4.86 15.22
CA ASN A 140 -33.12 -3.98 16.28
C ASN A 140 -33.06 -2.51 15.82
N PRO A 141 -34.21 -1.81 15.69
CA PRO A 141 -34.21 -0.39 15.34
C PRO A 141 -33.48 0.43 16.42
N PRO A 142 -32.71 1.45 16.05
CA PRO A 142 -32.11 2.32 17.04
C PRO A 142 -33.19 3.17 17.75
N PRO A 143 -32.94 3.53 19.04
CA PRO A 143 -33.68 4.58 19.73
C PRO A 143 -33.65 5.91 18.96
N THR A 144 -34.62 6.78 19.21
CA THR A 144 -34.68 8.12 18.58
C THR A 144 -33.57 9.05 19.08
N ASP A 145 -33.15 8.94 20.34
CA ASP A 145 -32.09 9.75 20.95
C ASP A 145 -30.67 9.40 20.45
N TRP A 146 -30.53 8.24 19.79
CA TRP A 146 -29.32 7.78 19.10
C TRP A 146 -29.15 8.41 17.70
N ILE A 147 -30.15 9.16 17.24
CA ILE A 147 -30.13 9.89 15.97
C ILE A 147 -30.01 11.38 16.30
N ARG A 148 -28.97 12.03 15.78
CA ARG A 148 -28.63 13.42 16.14
C ARG A 148 -28.29 14.23 14.90
N THR A 149 -28.70 15.50 14.93
CA THR A 149 -28.62 16.43 13.79
C THR A 149 -27.77 17.65 14.14
N ALA A 150 -27.15 18.23 13.12
CA ALA A 150 -26.48 19.52 13.16
C ALA A 150 -26.80 20.33 11.90
N GLU A 151 -27.08 21.62 12.08
CA GLU A 151 -27.36 22.58 11.02
C GLU A 151 -26.05 23.32 10.68
N THR A 152 -25.30 22.86 9.67
CA THR A 152 -23.89 23.27 9.43
C THR A 152 -23.70 24.78 9.25
N TRP A 153 -24.76 25.49 8.86
CA TRP A 153 -24.79 26.94 8.63
C TRP A 153 -25.03 27.78 9.89
N LYS A 154 -25.19 27.17 11.08
CA LYS A 154 -25.37 27.93 12.34
C LYS A 154 -24.05 28.47 12.85
N ARG A 155 -24.10 29.67 13.46
CA ARG A 155 -22.92 30.29 14.09
C ARG A 155 -22.49 29.64 15.41
N LYS A 156 -23.39 28.94 16.12
CA LYS A 156 -23.13 28.39 17.45
C LYS A 156 -22.62 26.96 17.33
N ASN A 157 -21.48 26.66 17.96
CA ASN A 157 -20.86 25.34 17.94
C ASN A 157 -21.84 24.20 18.28
N LYS A 158 -22.65 24.37 19.34
CA LYS A 158 -23.65 23.36 19.76
C LYS A 158 -24.75 23.04 18.73
N ASP A 159 -24.96 23.92 17.74
CA ASP A 159 -26.00 23.77 16.72
C ASP A 159 -25.40 23.40 15.34
N LYS A 160 -24.10 23.70 15.10
CA LYS A 160 -23.41 23.53 13.80
C LYS A 160 -22.61 22.22 13.64
N ARG A 161 -22.20 21.62 14.75
CA ARG A 161 -21.41 20.37 14.79
C ARG A 161 -22.07 19.35 15.70
N LEU A 162 -21.87 18.06 15.43
CA LEU A 162 -22.30 16.99 16.30
C LEU A 162 -21.27 16.79 17.40
N SER A 163 -21.73 16.76 18.66
CA SER A 163 -20.97 16.24 19.79
C SER A 163 -21.72 15.01 20.31
N LEU A 164 -21.15 13.83 20.05
CA LEU A 164 -21.77 12.54 20.32
C LEU A 164 -21.00 11.80 21.41
N LYS A 165 -21.71 11.04 22.24
CA LYS A 165 -21.12 10.03 23.11
C LYS A 165 -21.58 8.66 22.62
N VAL A 166 -20.65 7.71 22.41
CA VAL A 166 -21.01 6.38 21.89
C VAL A 166 -21.84 5.63 22.94
N PRO A 167 -23.10 5.27 22.64
CA PRO A 167 -23.97 4.65 23.62
C PRO A 167 -23.71 3.15 23.73
N LYS A 168 -23.91 2.60 24.94
CA LYS A 168 -23.73 1.18 25.23
C LYS A 168 -24.58 0.30 24.30
N GLY A 169 -23.93 -0.66 23.65
CA GLY A 169 -24.56 -1.60 22.72
C GLY A 169 -24.76 -1.08 21.29
N ALA A 170 -24.24 0.11 20.95
CA ALA A 170 -24.01 0.46 19.55
C ALA A 170 -22.89 -0.41 18.95
N LYS A 171 -22.99 -0.71 17.65
CA LYS A 171 -22.03 -1.52 16.89
C LYS A 171 -21.50 -0.81 15.65
N GLN A 172 -22.22 0.18 15.15
CA GLN A 172 -21.85 0.99 13.99
C GLN A 172 -22.34 2.43 14.20
N LEU A 173 -21.65 3.38 13.59
CA LEU A 173 -22.08 4.77 13.45
C LEU A 173 -22.09 5.13 11.96
N VAL A 174 -23.20 5.66 11.48
CA VAL A 174 -23.37 6.14 10.11
C VAL A 174 -23.68 7.63 10.12
N LEU A 175 -23.09 8.37 9.18
CA LEU A 175 -23.34 9.79 8.96
C LEU A 175 -24.10 9.99 7.66
N PHE A 176 -25.02 10.96 7.67
CA PHE A 176 -25.77 11.38 6.50
C PHE A 176 -25.57 12.87 6.24
N PHE A 177 -25.32 13.22 4.99
CA PHE A 177 -25.21 14.61 4.54
C PHE A 177 -26.30 14.89 3.52
N VAL A 178 -27.27 15.74 3.88
CA VAL A 178 -28.46 16.00 3.06
C VAL A 178 -28.66 17.50 2.84
N PRO A 179 -28.98 17.96 1.61
CA PRO A 179 -29.38 19.35 1.39
C PRO A 179 -30.57 19.73 2.26
N ALA A 180 -30.49 20.87 2.95
CA ALA A 180 -31.46 21.25 3.97
C ALA A 180 -32.89 21.37 3.41
N THR A 181 -33.79 20.52 3.91
CA THR A 181 -35.23 20.57 3.63
C THR A 181 -36.03 20.20 4.87
N GLY A 182 -37.21 20.82 5.05
CA GLY A 182 -38.13 20.45 6.13
C GLY A 182 -38.48 18.97 6.09
N GLY A 183 -38.51 18.32 7.27
CA GLY A 183 -38.79 16.89 7.42
C GLY A 183 -37.67 15.93 7.00
N ALA A 184 -36.51 16.41 6.51
CA ALA A 184 -35.41 15.52 6.11
C ALA A 184 -34.87 14.68 7.29
N SER A 185 -34.79 15.28 8.49
CA SER A 185 -34.34 14.59 9.70
C SER A 185 -35.24 13.39 10.03
N ASP A 186 -36.55 13.64 10.05
CA ASP A 186 -37.54 12.63 10.45
C ASP A 186 -37.64 11.53 9.39
N ALA A 187 -37.66 11.89 8.10
CA ALA A 187 -37.67 10.93 7.00
C ALA A 187 -36.43 10.01 6.96
N ILE A 188 -35.23 10.55 7.24
CA ILE A 188 -34.01 9.74 7.35
C ILE A 188 -34.06 8.87 8.61
N SER A 189 -34.49 9.43 9.75
CA SER A 189 -34.69 8.69 11.01
C SER A 189 -35.63 7.49 10.83
N ASP A 190 -36.79 7.69 10.20
CA ASP A 190 -37.76 6.65 9.93
C ASP A 190 -37.24 5.62 8.91
N THR A 191 -36.46 6.03 7.91
CA THR A 191 -35.82 5.09 6.97
C THR A 191 -34.81 4.19 7.70
N VAL A 192 -33.94 4.78 8.53
CA VAL A 192 -32.91 4.05 9.31
C VAL A 192 -33.54 3.12 10.34
N ARG A 193 -34.62 3.56 11.01
CA ARG A 193 -35.34 2.76 12.01
C ARG A 193 -36.23 1.70 11.37
N GLY A 194 -36.76 1.94 10.17
CA GLY A 194 -37.53 0.95 9.41
C GLY A 194 -36.66 -0.18 8.83
N ARG A 195 -35.39 0.08 8.50
CA ARG A 195 -34.50 -0.90 7.84
C ARG A 195 -33.06 -0.93 8.42
N PRO A 196 -32.87 -1.13 9.73
CA PRO A 196 -31.55 -1.03 10.37
C PRO A 196 -30.52 -2.03 9.82
N GLY A 197 -30.94 -3.23 9.40
CA GLY A 197 -30.05 -4.25 8.83
C GLY A 197 -29.44 -3.91 7.48
N GLU A 198 -30.16 -3.18 6.64
CA GLU A 198 -29.60 -2.68 5.38
C GLU A 198 -28.51 -1.65 5.67
N PHE A 199 -28.73 -0.70 6.60
CA PHE A 199 -27.74 0.30 6.99
C PHE A 199 -26.51 -0.29 7.72
N VAL A 200 -26.69 -1.31 8.56
CA VAL A 200 -25.55 -2.01 9.20
C VAL A 200 -24.66 -2.66 8.15
N ARG A 201 -25.23 -3.39 7.18
CA ARG A 201 -24.47 -3.99 6.07
C ARG A 201 -23.80 -2.93 5.21
N ALA A 202 -24.53 -1.87 4.87
CA ALA A 202 -24.03 -0.75 4.09
C ALA A 202 -22.82 -0.06 4.75
N THR A 203 -22.91 0.25 6.05
CA THR A 203 -21.83 0.91 6.81
C THR A 203 -20.58 0.04 6.86
N GLN A 204 -20.73 -1.27 7.09
CA GLN A 204 -19.61 -2.22 7.10
C GLN A 204 -18.91 -2.28 5.73
N ALA A 205 -19.68 -2.43 4.65
CA ALA A 205 -19.15 -2.47 3.29
C ALA A 205 -18.45 -1.15 2.89
N LEU A 206 -19.02 0.01 3.27
CA LEU A 206 -18.42 1.32 3.01
C LEU A 206 -17.13 1.55 3.80
N ASN A 207 -17.06 1.13 5.07
CA ASN A 207 -15.84 1.23 5.87
C ASN A 207 -14.72 0.36 5.27
N GLN A 208 -15.03 -0.88 4.89
CA GLN A 208 -14.06 -1.77 4.23
C GLN A 208 -13.59 -1.19 2.89
N ALA A 209 -14.52 -0.76 2.03
CA ALA A 209 -14.20 -0.11 0.75
C ALA A 209 -13.33 1.16 0.91
N SER A 210 -13.48 1.88 2.03
CA SER A 210 -12.66 3.06 2.35
C SER A 210 -11.24 2.66 2.77
N LEU A 211 -11.07 1.58 3.53
CA LEU A 211 -9.75 1.02 3.85
C LEU A 211 -9.05 0.47 2.60
N ASP A 212 -9.78 -0.22 1.73
CA ASP A 212 -9.33 -0.70 0.43
C ASP A 212 -8.85 0.44 -0.47
N ARG A 213 -9.63 1.53 -0.53
CA ARG A 213 -9.27 2.75 -1.24
C ARG A 213 -8.04 3.43 -0.66
N SER A 214 -7.86 3.40 0.67
CA SER A 214 -6.64 3.94 1.33
C SER A 214 -5.38 3.17 0.91
N ARG A 215 -5.44 1.83 0.84
CA ARG A 215 -4.33 0.97 0.39
C ARG A 215 -3.95 1.26 -1.06
N LEU A 216 -4.94 1.33 -1.95
CA LEU A 216 -4.73 1.72 -3.35
C LEU A 216 -4.13 3.13 -3.47
N ASN A 217 -4.59 4.09 -2.65
CA ASN A 217 -4.04 5.44 -2.66
C ASN A 217 -2.57 5.48 -2.18
N ALA A 218 -2.23 4.73 -1.12
CA ALA A 218 -0.85 4.60 -0.65
C ALA A 218 0.09 4.04 -1.72
N PHE A 219 -0.36 3.02 -2.46
CA PHE A 219 0.37 2.45 -3.60
C PHE A 219 0.59 3.47 -4.72
N MET A 220 -0.46 4.22 -5.09
CA MET A 220 -0.37 5.24 -6.13
C MET A 220 0.57 6.39 -5.74
N VAL A 221 0.51 6.85 -4.50
CA VAL A 221 1.46 7.86 -3.97
C VAL A 221 2.89 7.33 -3.98
N ALA A 222 3.11 6.08 -3.56
CA ALA A 222 4.44 5.46 -3.56
C ALA A 222 5.04 5.32 -4.96
N ILE A 223 4.23 4.99 -5.99
CA ILE A 223 4.65 4.98 -7.39
C ILE A 223 4.95 6.40 -7.89
N GLN A 224 4.04 7.36 -7.66
CA GLN A 224 4.20 8.74 -8.11
C GLN A 224 5.45 9.40 -7.53
N ALA A 225 5.80 9.09 -6.27
CA ALA A 225 6.99 9.59 -5.60
C ALA A 225 8.32 9.20 -6.28
N GLN A 226 8.34 8.14 -7.10
CA GLN A 226 9.55 7.72 -7.84
C GLN A 226 9.73 8.46 -9.17
N GLY A 227 8.68 9.10 -9.68
CA GLY A 227 8.70 9.86 -10.93
C GLY A 227 9.00 9.04 -12.20
N ASN A 228 9.03 9.73 -13.34
CA ASN A 228 9.37 9.14 -14.64
C ASN A 228 10.90 8.97 -14.84
N THR A 229 11.71 9.15 -13.80
CA THR A 229 13.19 9.25 -13.92
C THR A 229 13.90 7.90 -13.92
N HIS A 230 13.35 6.88 -13.26
CA HIS A 230 13.99 5.55 -13.12
C HIS A 230 12.95 4.40 -13.24
N PRO A 231 12.41 4.13 -14.43
CA PRO A 231 11.35 3.15 -14.63
C PRO A 231 11.77 1.70 -14.33
N GLU A 232 13.05 1.36 -14.47
CA GLU A 232 13.64 0.11 -13.99
C GLU A 232 13.56 -0.06 -12.46
N TYR A 233 13.41 1.04 -11.71
CA TYR A 233 13.18 1.02 -10.27
C TYR A 233 11.76 0.55 -9.92
N LEU A 234 10.75 0.85 -10.75
CA LEU A 234 9.39 0.37 -10.57
C LEU A 234 9.32 -1.17 -10.63
N ARG A 235 10.11 -1.82 -11.50
CA ARG A 235 10.20 -3.29 -11.54
C ARG A 235 10.75 -3.90 -10.25
N LYS A 236 11.61 -3.19 -9.52
CA LYS A 236 12.17 -3.63 -8.24
C LYS A 236 11.23 -3.33 -7.06
N LEU A 237 10.57 -2.17 -7.07
CA LEU A 237 9.69 -1.74 -5.98
C LEU A 237 8.29 -2.34 -6.04
N ALA A 238 7.70 -2.52 -7.22
CA ALA A 238 6.30 -2.92 -7.35
C ALA A 238 5.98 -4.24 -6.64
N PRO A 239 6.80 -5.32 -6.71
CA PRO A 239 6.54 -6.54 -5.95
C PRO A 239 6.53 -6.32 -4.43
N THR A 240 7.48 -5.53 -3.91
CA THR A 240 7.56 -5.19 -2.48
C THR A 240 6.36 -4.35 -2.04
N LEU A 241 6.00 -3.32 -2.80
CA LEU A 241 4.83 -2.48 -2.55
C LEU A 241 3.53 -3.29 -2.55
N ALA A 242 3.37 -4.17 -3.54
CA ALA A 242 2.21 -5.02 -3.70
C ALA A 242 2.06 -6.02 -2.55
N ARG A 243 3.14 -6.69 -2.13
CA ARG A 243 3.13 -7.54 -0.93
C ARG A 243 2.75 -6.73 0.31
N SER A 244 3.40 -5.59 0.51
CA SER A 244 3.24 -4.75 1.72
C SER A 244 1.84 -4.16 1.87
N LEU A 245 1.21 -3.76 0.77
CA LEU A 245 -0.16 -3.23 0.75
C LEU A 245 -1.22 -4.31 0.47
N SER A 246 -0.80 -5.57 0.36
CA SER A 246 -1.64 -6.74 0.07
C SER A 246 -2.50 -6.58 -1.20
N MET A 247 -1.85 -6.18 -2.29
CA MET A 247 -2.44 -5.90 -3.60
C MET A 247 -1.97 -6.95 -4.62
N LYS A 248 -2.89 -7.53 -5.40
CA LYS A 248 -2.49 -8.31 -6.59
C LYS A 248 -2.06 -7.38 -7.73
N LEU A 249 -0.90 -7.66 -8.32
CA LEU A 249 -0.45 -7.03 -9.57
C LEU A 249 -0.78 -7.94 -10.76
N ASN A 250 -1.01 -7.32 -11.93
CA ASN A 250 -0.94 -8.02 -13.20
C ASN A 250 0.50 -7.96 -13.70
N GLU A 251 1.23 -9.08 -13.64
CA GLU A 251 2.65 -9.17 -14.00
C GLU A 251 2.89 -8.72 -15.45
N GLY A 252 1.98 -9.07 -16.38
CA GLY A 252 2.04 -8.64 -17.78
C GLY A 252 1.88 -7.14 -18.04
N CYS A 253 1.62 -6.33 -17.02
CA CYS A 253 1.74 -4.87 -17.09
C CYS A 253 3.15 -4.35 -16.80
N LEU A 254 3.98 -5.07 -16.05
CA LEU A 254 5.37 -4.70 -15.72
C LEU A 254 6.34 -4.96 -16.90
N ASP A 255 5.92 -5.79 -17.85
CA ASP A 255 6.65 -6.10 -19.08
C ASP A 255 6.40 -5.11 -20.22
N ARG A 256 5.35 -4.26 -20.12
CA ARG A 256 5.03 -3.30 -21.18
C ARG A 256 6.04 -2.16 -21.26
N VAL A 257 6.08 -1.47 -22.40
CA VAL A 257 6.91 -0.28 -22.58
C VAL A 257 6.50 0.80 -21.58
N ILE A 258 7.51 1.41 -20.94
CA ILE A 258 7.45 2.26 -19.75
C ILE A 258 6.30 3.29 -19.77
N ALA A 259 6.12 4.03 -20.86
CA ALA A 259 5.07 5.04 -21.01
C ALA A 259 3.63 4.48 -20.94
N ARG A 260 3.45 3.16 -21.00
CA ARG A 260 2.16 2.46 -20.83
C ARG A 260 2.09 1.60 -19.56
N GLN A 261 3.16 1.49 -18.76
CA GLN A 261 3.15 0.67 -17.53
C GLN A 261 2.22 1.27 -16.47
N ALA A 262 2.35 2.58 -16.20
CA ALA A 262 1.47 3.28 -15.26
C ALA A 262 -0.01 3.19 -15.70
N SER A 263 -0.29 3.36 -17.00
CA SER A 263 -1.64 3.18 -17.55
C SER A 263 -2.11 1.73 -17.42
N CYS A 264 -1.30 0.71 -17.74
CA CYS A 264 -1.72 -0.70 -17.66
C CYS A 264 -2.01 -1.15 -16.21
N LEU A 265 -1.18 -0.72 -15.26
CA LEU A 265 -1.38 -0.92 -13.82
C LEU A 265 -2.63 -0.19 -13.29
N LEU A 266 -3.08 0.86 -13.98
CA LEU A 266 -4.30 1.62 -13.69
C LEU A 266 -5.53 1.19 -14.51
N GLU A 267 -5.36 0.56 -15.66
CA GLU A 267 -6.41 0.06 -16.55
C GLU A 267 -7.01 -1.24 -15.99
N ASN A 268 -6.18 -2.12 -15.42
CA ASN A 268 -6.62 -3.38 -14.81
C ASN A 268 -7.11 -3.21 -13.35
N ARG A 269 -7.85 -2.13 -13.06
CA ARG A 269 -8.51 -1.93 -11.74
C ARG A 269 -9.43 -3.10 -11.37
N ASP A 270 -9.95 -3.79 -12.37
CA ASP A 270 -10.91 -4.89 -12.26
C ASP A 270 -10.30 -6.16 -11.64
N SER A 271 -8.98 -6.30 -11.62
CA SER A 271 -8.26 -7.48 -11.09
C SER A 271 -7.55 -7.27 -9.75
N LEU A 272 -7.65 -6.06 -9.18
CA LEU A 272 -7.05 -5.70 -7.89
C LEU A 272 -7.81 -6.34 -6.72
N VAL A 273 -7.48 -7.61 -6.45
CA VAL A 273 -7.86 -8.33 -5.22
C VAL A 273 -6.96 -7.85 -4.08
N LEU A 274 -7.58 -7.43 -2.97
CA LEU A 274 -6.92 -6.82 -1.82
C LEU A 274 -6.87 -7.77 -0.61
N ALA A 275 -6.42 -9.01 -0.83
CA ALA A 275 -6.50 -10.11 0.13
C ALA A 275 -5.48 -10.01 1.27
N ASP A 276 -5.97 -10.04 2.52
CA ASP A 276 -5.13 -10.04 3.71
C ASP A 276 -4.40 -11.40 3.92
N MET A 277 -3.14 -11.34 4.34
CA MET A 277 -2.24 -12.51 4.49
C MET A 277 -2.46 -13.30 5.78
N HIS A 278 -3.35 -12.87 6.68
CA HIS A 278 -3.91 -13.72 7.74
C HIS A 278 -4.60 -15.01 7.23
N SER A 279 -4.87 -15.10 5.92
CA SER A 279 -5.45 -16.29 5.27
C SER A 279 -4.47 -17.46 5.03
N SER A 280 -3.16 -17.26 5.13
CA SER A 280 -2.16 -18.29 4.79
C SER A 280 -2.08 -19.46 5.79
N SER A 281 -2.27 -19.21 7.09
CA SER A 281 -2.22 -20.27 8.13
C SER A 281 -3.35 -21.32 8.04
N ILE A 282 -4.39 -21.03 7.26
CA ILE A 282 -5.52 -21.93 7.00
C ILE A 282 -5.32 -22.65 5.65
N ALA A 283 -4.62 -22.06 4.68
CA ALA A 283 -4.38 -22.66 3.36
C ALA A 283 -3.50 -23.92 3.43
N ASP A 284 -2.44 -23.92 4.24
CA ASP A 284 -1.54 -25.07 4.40
C ASP A 284 -2.22 -26.28 5.08
N THR A 285 -3.40 -26.09 5.71
CA THR A 285 -4.21 -27.17 6.28
C THR A 285 -5.30 -27.69 5.33
N LEU A 286 -5.46 -27.11 4.13
CA LEU A 286 -6.68 -27.21 3.30
C LEU A 286 -6.54 -27.92 1.94
N ALA A 287 -5.52 -28.75 1.75
CA ALA A 287 -5.32 -29.50 0.49
C ALA A 287 -6.34 -30.64 0.23
N GLY A 288 -7.62 -30.51 0.64
CA GLY A 288 -8.56 -31.63 0.77
C GLY A 288 -10.00 -31.49 0.25
N ALA A 289 -10.67 -30.32 0.30
CA ALA A 289 -12.11 -30.23 -0.04
C ALA A 289 -12.57 -28.84 -0.57
N PRO A 290 -13.22 -28.71 -1.75
CA PRO A 290 -13.45 -27.40 -2.37
C PRO A 290 -14.78 -26.69 -2.07
N THR A 291 -15.85 -27.40 -1.70
CA THR A 291 -17.23 -26.85 -1.75
C THR A 291 -17.82 -26.44 -0.40
N ASP A 292 -17.61 -27.23 0.65
CA ASP A 292 -18.06 -26.87 2.02
C ASP A 292 -17.25 -25.69 2.58
N LEU A 293 -16.02 -25.51 2.08
CA LEU A 293 -15.11 -24.43 2.44
C LEU A 293 -15.68 -23.03 2.17
N ALA A 294 -16.40 -22.81 1.07
CA ALA A 294 -17.03 -21.52 0.78
C ALA A 294 -18.12 -21.17 1.80
N LEU A 295 -18.86 -22.18 2.27
CA LEU A 295 -19.90 -22.01 3.28
C LEU A 295 -19.27 -21.75 4.66
N GLN A 296 -18.27 -22.54 5.05
CA GLN A 296 -17.56 -22.38 6.33
C GLN A 296 -16.79 -21.05 6.40
N LEU A 297 -16.10 -20.64 5.32
CA LEU A 297 -15.48 -19.31 5.24
C LEU A 297 -16.54 -18.22 5.41
N SER A 298 -17.69 -18.30 4.75
CA SER A 298 -18.77 -17.31 4.91
C SER A 298 -19.31 -17.17 6.34
N THR A 299 -19.08 -18.18 7.22
CA THR A 299 -19.41 -18.11 8.65
C THR A 299 -18.28 -17.59 9.54
N THR A 300 -17.04 -17.49 9.04
CA THR A 300 -15.99 -16.73 9.71
C THR A 300 -16.32 -15.24 9.68
N ARG A 301 -15.97 -14.52 10.75
CA ARG A 301 -16.32 -13.10 10.89
C ARG A 301 -15.65 -12.28 9.78
N GLU A 302 -14.45 -12.69 9.40
CA GLU A 302 -13.53 -12.08 8.46
C GLU A 302 -14.02 -12.26 7.01
N ALA A 303 -14.42 -13.46 6.57
CA ALA A 303 -14.99 -13.61 5.22
C ALA A 303 -16.43 -13.07 5.12
N GLY A 304 -17.18 -13.06 6.23
CA GLY A 304 -18.49 -12.39 6.31
C GLY A 304 -18.46 -10.88 6.10
N TYR A 305 -17.29 -10.23 6.22
CA TYR A 305 -17.07 -8.81 5.92
C TYR A 305 -16.51 -8.53 4.51
N GLY A 306 -16.30 -9.55 3.67
CA GLY A 306 -15.89 -9.35 2.27
C GLY A 306 -14.41 -9.01 2.06
N TYR A 307 -13.53 -9.31 3.02
CA TYR A 307 -12.07 -9.09 2.93
C TYR A 307 -11.37 -9.76 1.73
N TYR A 308 -12.07 -10.65 1.02
CA TYR A 308 -11.56 -11.42 -0.14
C TYR A 308 -12.03 -10.86 -1.49
N THR A 309 -12.90 -9.85 -1.50
CA THR A 309 -13.50 -9.30 -2.71
C THR A 309 -12.55 -8.27 -3.35
N PRO A 310 -12.29 -8.30 -4.68
CA PRO A 310 -11.57 -7.21 -5.34
C PRO A 310 -12.34 -5.90 -5.19
N TYR A 311 -11.62 -4.77 -5.19
CA TYR A 311 -12.22 -3.44 -4.92
C TYR A 311 -13.49 -3.18 -5.75
N ILE A 312 -13.51 -3.57 -7.03
CA ILE A 312 -14.68 -3.42 -7.91
C ILE A 312 -15.88 -4.29 -7.49
N GLY A 313 -15.65 -5.47 -6.94
CA GLY A 313 -16.73 -6.30 -6.38
C GLY A 313 -17.38 -5.60 -5.18
N VAL A 314 -16.58 -4.98 -4.29
CA VAL A 314 -17.09 -4.20 -3.16
C VAL A 314 -17.90 -2.98 -3.66
N VAL A 315 -17.42 -2.28 -4.69
CA VAL A 315 -18.15 -1.17 -5.34
C VAL A 315 -19.49 -1.64 -5.93
N ARG A 316 -19.53 -2.81 -6.58
CA ARG A 316 -20.76 -3.41 -7.14
C ARG A 316 -21.77 -3.80 -6.06
N ASP A 317 -21.31 -4.41 -4.97
CA ASP A 317 -22.20 -4.78 -3.86
C ASP A 317 -22.72 -3.55 -3.10
N VAL A 318 -21.88 -2.53 -2.89
CA VAL A 318 -22.31 -1.22 -2.37
C VAL A 318 -23.35 -0.59 -3.28
N ALA A 319 -23.13 -0.51 -4.60
CA ALA A 319 -24.10 0.05 -5.54
C ALA A 319 -25.45 -0.70 -5.51
N ARG A 320 -25.42 -2.04 -5.42
CA ARG A 320 -26.62 -2.89 -5.30
C ARG A 320 -27.37 -2.65 -3.98
N ILE A 321 -26.66 -2.56 -2.85
CA ILE A 321 -27.26 -2.25 -1.54
C ILE A 321 -27.92 -0.87 -1.58
N PHE A 322 -27.24 0.14 -2.13
CA PHE A 322 -27.73 1.51 -2.09
C PHE A 322 -28.88 1.82 -3.06
N GLY A 323 -28.95 1.13 -4.21
CA GLY A 323 -30.10 1.25 -5.11
C GLY A 323 -31.46 0.93 -4.43
N ALA A 324 -31.46 0.02 -3.45
CA ALA A 324 -32.65 -0.40 -2.70
C ALA A 324 -33.15 0.61 -1.64
N PHE A 325 -32.36 1.64 -1.32
CA PHE A 325 -32.74 2.71 -0.38
C PHE A 325 -33.48 3.88 -1.05
N SER A 326 -33.48 3.95 -2.38
CA SER A 326 -34.08 5.07 -3.12
C SER A 326 -35.60 5.17 -2.89
N ASN A 327 -36.08 6.41 -2.73
CA ASN A 327 -37.50 6.73 -2.59
C ASN A 327 -37.83 8.08 -3.27
N PRO A 328 -39.10 8.46 -3.46
CA PRO A 328 -39.46 9.68 -4.19
C PRO A 328 -38.96 11.01 -3.60
N GLN A 329 -38.54 11.04 -2.33
CA GLN A 329 -37.94 12.22 -1.70
C GLN A 329 -36.41 12.18 -1.72
N PHE A 330 -35.81 11.02 -1.51
CA PHE A 330 -34.38 10.84 -1.27
C PHE A 330 -33.77 9.68 -2.03
N ASN A 331 -32.57 9.89 -2.58
CA ASN A 331 -31.70 8.86 -3.11
C ASN A 331 -30.43 8.80 -2.26
N TYR A 332 -30.14 7.65 -1.64
CA TYR A 332 -28.99 7.51 -0.76
C TYR A 332 -27.75 7.19 -1.60
N LEU A 333 -26.80 8.11 -1.65
CA LEU A 333 -25.55 7.94 -2.36
C LEU A 333 -24.48 7.38 -1.40
N PRO A 334 -23.87 6.23 -1.72
CA PRO A 334 -22.71 5.75 -0.98
C PRO A 334 -21.55 6.73 -1.10
N THR A 335 -20.68 6.79 -0.10
CA THR A 335 -19.42 7.55 -0.17
C THR A 335 -18.28 6.78 0.47
N LEU A 336 -17.08 6.89 -0.08
CA LEU A 336 -15.86 6.36 0.54
C LEU A 336 -15.16 7.47 1.33
N SER A 337 -14.72 7.13 2.53
CA SER A 337 -14.16 8.08 3.50
C SER A 337 -12.63 8.05 3.45
N MET A 338 -12.03 8.98 2.69
CA MET A 338 -10.58 9.17 2.68
C MET A 338 -10.16 9.96 3.91
N ARG A 339 -9.56 9.27 4.88
CA ARG A 339 -9.10 9.85 6.14
C ARG A 339 -7.66 10.32 6.05
N ARG A 340 -7.40 11.55 6.50
CA ARG A 340 -6.06 12.12 6.69
C ARG A 340 -6.13 13.13 7.82
N ASP A 341 -5.31 12.92 8.84
CA ASP A 341 -5.40 13.64 10.11
C ASP A 341 -6.86 13.64 10.60
N ASN A 342 -7.34 14.79 11.09
CA ASN A 342 -8.72 14.95 11.51
C ASN A 342 -9.73 15.12 10.36
N ASN A 343 -9.31 15.12 9.08
CA ASN A 343 -10.22 15.34 7.96
C ASN A 343 -10.63 14.01 7.29
N ILE A 344 -11.90 13.94 6.89
CA ILE A 344 -12.45 12.93 6.01
C ILE A 344 -12.90 13.61 4.72
N SER A 345 -12.19 13.36 3.62
CA SER A 345 -12.69 13.72 2.29
C SER A 345 -13.60 12.61 1.78
N LEU A 346 -14.87 12.93 1.50
CA LEU A 346 -15.80 11.97 0.91
C LEU A 346 -15.54 11.85 -0.59
N LEU A 347 -15.35 10.63 -1.09
CA LEU A 347 -15.35 10.32 -2.52
C LEU A 347 -16.73 9.79 -2.93
N LEU A 348 -17.27 10.32 -4.02
CA LEU A 348 -18.60 9.99 -4.55
C LEU A 348 -18.46 9.16 -5.84
N ASN A 349 -19.42 8.28 -6.09
CA ASN A 349 -19.55 7.55 -7.37
C ASN A 349 -20.50 8.23 -8.37
N SER A 350 -21.19 9.29 -7.96
CA SER A 350 -22.16 10.01 -8.78
C SER A 350 -22.35 11.43 -8.27
N ALA A 351 -22.74 12.35 -9.17
CA ALA A 351 -22.97 13.74 -8.80
C ALA A 351 -24.25 13.88 -7.95
N PRO A 352 -24.24 14.65 -6.86
CA PRO A 352 -25.41 14.80 -6.00
C PRO A 352 -26.53 15.63 -6.66
N SER A 353 -27.77 15.14 -6.55
CA SER A 353 -28.98 15.84 -6.96
C SER A 353 -29.55 16.70 -5.84
N PHE A 354 -29.88 17.96 -6.16
CA PHE A 354 -30.62 18.86 -5.28
C PHE A 354 -32.14 18.88 -5.57
N GLN A 355 -32.55 18.27 -6.69
CA GLN A 355 -33.95 18.04 -7.08
C GLN A 355 -34.45 16.70 -6.52
N LYS A 356 -35.77 16.46 -6.50
CA LYS A 356 -36.31 15.18 -6.01
C LYS A 356 -36.11 14.06 -7.05
N PRO A 357 -35.64 12.85 -6.66
CA PRO A 357 -35.21 12.47 -5.32
C PRO A 357 -33.83 13.08 -4.97
N LYS A 358 -33.74 13.73 -3.81
CA LYS A 358 -32.55 14.48 -3.38
C LYS A 358 -31.46 13.52 -2.91
N SER A 359 -30.21 13.81 -3.24
CA SER A 359 -29.09 12.99 -2.77
C SER A 359 -28.86 13.16 -1.27
N VAL A 360 -28.83 12.03 -0.57
CA VAL A 360 -28.34 11.91 0.81
C VAL A 360 -27.00 11.20 0.73
N LEU A 361 -25.89 11.89 1.00
CA LEU A 361 -24.58 11.26 1.04
C LEU A 361 -24.48 10.41 2.31
N VAL A 362 -24.01 9.17 2.20
CA VAL A 362 -23.87 8.25 3.34
C VAL A 362 -22.40 7.92 3.54
N ALA A 363 -21.87 8.25 4.72
CA ALA A 363 -20.50 8.01 5.11
C ALA A 363 -20.46 7.06 6.32
N ALA A 364 -19.56 6.08 6.26
CA ALA A 364 -19.36 5.12 7.35
C ALA A 364 -18.25 5.59 8.29
N MET A 365 -18.51 5.50 9.60
CA MET A 365 -17.48 5.64 10.61
C MET A 365 -16.85 4.28 10.94
N PRO A 366 -15.70 4.24 11.64
CA PRO A 366 -15.14 2.98 12.13
C PRO A 366 -16.16 2.18 12.95
N ALA A 367 -16.04 0.85 12.92
CA ALA A 367 -16.90 -0.04 13.68
C ALA A 367 -16.82 0.26 15.18
N ILE A 368 -17.91 0.02 15.92
CA ILE A 368 -17.92 0.16 17.38
C ILE A 368 -17.67 -1.22 17.99
N GLU A 369 -16.41 -1.50 18.30
CA GLU A 369 -15.95 -2.75 18.93
C GLU A 369 -14.60 -2.53 19.63
N ALA A 370 -14.11 -3.55 20.34
CA ALA A 370 -12.80 -3.47 20.98
C ALA A 370 -11.70 -3.38 19.91
N ASP A 371 -10.82 -2.38 20.03
CA ASP A 371 -9.62 -2.27 19.20
C ASP A 371 -8.79 -3.56 19.33
N ARG A 372 -8.44 -4.16 18.18
CA ARG A 372 -7.58 -5.34 18.10
C ARG A 372 -6.34 -4.97 17.29
N PRO A 373 -5.18 -4.77 17.93
CA PRO A 373 -3.94 -4.57 17.22
C PRO A 373 -3.62 -5.79 16.33
N PRO A 374 -3.13 -5.59 15.09
CA PRO A 374 -2.83 -6.69 14.18
C PRO A 374 -1.58 -7.46 14.66
N GLN A 375 -1.48 -8.74 14.28
CA GLN A 375 -0.29 -9.53 14.56
C GLN A 375 0.73 -9.38 13.43
N LEU A 376 1.78 -8.59 13.69
CA LEU A 376 2.91 -8.47 12.77
C LEU A 376 3.92 -9.61 12.96
N ARG A 377 4.49 -10.09 11.85
CA ARG A 377 5.53 -11.13 11.79
C ARG A 377 6.82 -10.53 11.24
N SER A 378 7.97 -10.97 11.75
CA SER A 378 9.25 -10.74 11.07
C SER A 378 9.31 -11.61 9.81
N LEU A 379 9.80 -11.05 8.71
CA LEU A 379 10.18 -11.82 7.51
C LEU A 379 11.67 -12.21 7.50
N GLN A 380 12.41 -11.83 8.54
CA GLN A 380 13.84 -12.04 8.66
C GLN A 380 14.13 -13.20 9.62
N GLU A 381 14.87 -14.21 9.14
CA GLU A 381 15.26 -15.40 9.92
C GLU A 381 16.61 -15.25 10.64
N GLY A 382 17.46 -14.29 10.23
CA GLY A 382 18.81 -14.08 10.78
C GLY A 382 19.13 -12.63 11.18
N PRO A 383 20.29 -12.35 11.78
CA PRO A 383 20.64 -11.01 12.26
C PRO A 383 20.67 -9.93 11.16
N ILE A 384 20.14 -8.74 11.47
CA ILE A 384 20.16 -7.55 10.61
C ILE A 384 21.32 -6.64 11.02
N CYS A 385 22.17 -6.22 10.08
CA CYS A 385 23.18 -5.21 10.39
C CYS A 385 22.57 -3.81 10.53
N ALA A 386 22.61 -3.29 11.75
CA ALA A 386 22.17 -1.95 12.11
C ALA A 386 23.27 -0.87 11.99
N SER A 387 24.52 -1.26 11.73
CA SER A 387 25.64 -0.32 11.48
C SER A 387 25.79 0.13 10.03
N ARG A 388 24.91 -0.32 9.11
CA ARG A 388 24.88 0.15 7.71
C ARG A 388 24.69 1.67 7.63
N GLU A 389 25.39 2.30 6.70
CA GLU A 389 25.30 3.75 6.46
C GLU A 389 24.02 4.14 5.72
N GLU A 390 23.46 3.19 4.97
CA GLU A 390 22.15 3.27 4.34
C GLU A 390 21.00 3.00 5.33
N GLU A 391 19.79 2.96 4.79
CA GLU A 391 18.53 2.71 5.50
C GLU A 391 18.45 1.26 6.03
N VAL A 392 18.36 1.10 7.35
CA VAL A 392 18.19 -0.22 8.00
C VAL A 392 16.71 -0.57 8.04
N VAL A 393 16.33 -1.64 7.34
CA VAL A 393 14.95 -2.15 7.24
C VAL A 393 14.75 -3.32 8.21
N LEU A 394 13.64 -3.27 8.94
CA LEU A 394 13.08 -4.32 9.78
C LEU A 394 11.86 -4.89 9.03
N PRO A 395 12.02 -5.96 8.24
CA PRO A 395 10.99 -6.40 7.32
C PRO A 395 9.83 -7.05 8.08
N VAL A 396 8.62 -6.55 7.88
CA VAL A 396 7.41 -7.02 8.57
C VAL A 396 6.29 -7.35 7.60
N ASP A 397 5.48 -8.33 8.01
CA ASP A 397 4.27 -8.77 7.33
C ASP A 397 3.10 -8.90 8.31
N GLY A 398 1.87 -9.00 7.80
CA GLY A 398 0.66 -9.29 8.58
C GLY A 398 -0.25 -8.09 8.86
N SER A 399 0.02 -6.91 8.30
CA SER A 399 -0.97 -5.83 8.26
C SER A 399 -0.64 -4.77 7.20
N PRO A 400 -1.40 -4.67 6.09
CA PRO A 400 -1.19 -3.61 5.10
C PRO A 400 -1.60 -2.22 5.60
N LEU A 401 -2.43 -2.15 6.65
CA LEU A 401 -2.97 -0.90 7.18
C LEU A 401 -1.91 -0.05 7.91
N ILE A 402 -0.80 -0.63 8.37
CA ILE A 402 0.34 0.13 8.94
C ILE A 402 0.96 1.10 7.92
N TYR A 403 0.74 0.85 6.63
CA TYR A 403 1.29 1.63 5.52
C TYR A 403 0.28 2.60 4.88
N SER A 404 -1.03 2.39 5.10
CA SER A 404 -2.10 3.15 4.43
C SER A 404 -2.99 3.96 5.37
N THR A 405 -2.72 3.94 6.68
CA THR A 405 -3.47 4.63 7.73
C THR A 405 -2.52 5.17 8.81
N SER A 406 -3.02 6.05 9.67
CA SER A 406 -2.28 6.56 10.84
C SER A 406 -2.56 5.76 12.11
N TYR A 407 -3.03 4.51 12.00
CA TYR A 407 -3.36 3.67 13.16
C TYR A 407 -2.14 3.30 13.99
N ALA A 408 -1.05 2.88 13.31
CA ALA A 408 0.23 2.59 13.94
C ALA A 408 0.94 3.90 14.31
N ARG A 409 1.09 4.17 15.60
CA ARG A 409 1.53 5.47 16.13
C ARG A 409 2.66 5.33 17.14
N LYS A 410 3.57 6.32 17.10
CA LYS A 410 4.78 6.38 17.96
C LYS A 410 5.56 5.06 17.93
N MET A 411 5.71 4.49 16.74
CA MET A 411 6.38 3.20 16.55
C MET A 411 7.88 3.33 16.82
N ALA A 412 8.41 2.42 17.63
CA ALA A 412 9.83 2.38 17.98
C ALA A 412 10.27 0.93 18.22
N ILE A 413 11.58 0.68 18.19
CA ILE A 413 12.15 -0.56 18.69
C ILE A 413 12.87 -0.35 20.01
N LYS A 414 12.58 -1.21 20.99
CA LYS A 414 13.37 -1.33 22.20
C LYS A 414 14.55 -2.25 21.92
N VAL A 415 15.73 -1.69 21.67
CA VAL A 415 16.99 -2.42 21.48
C VAL A 415 17.66 -2.66 22.82
N THR A 416 18.03 -3.90 23.13
CA THR A 416 18.78 -4.26 24.33
C THR A 416 20.13 -4.84 23.94
N SER A 417 21.21 -4.19 24.40
CA SER A 417 22.60 -4.59 24.15
C SER A 417 22.95 -5.92 24.81
N ALA A 418 24.08 -6.51 24.42
CA ALA A 418 24.67 -7.65 25.13
C ALA A 418 24.99 -7.35 26.61
N THR A 419 25.15 -6.07 26.99
CA THR A 419 25.34 -5.61 28.38
C THR A 419 24.04 -5.40 29.14
N GLY A 420 22.87 -5.67 28.54
CA GLY A 420 21.55 -5.51 29.16
C GLY A 420 21.01 -4.09 29.18
N LYS A 421 21.71 -3.12 28.58
CA LYS A 421 21.25 -1.73 28.49
C LYS A 421 20.24 -1.59 27.36
N SER A 422 19.06 -1.03 27.65
CA SER A 422 18.02 -0.77 26.64
C SER A 422 18.09 0.65 26.09
N PHE A 423 17.81 0.78 24.80
CA PHE A 423 17.63 2.01 24.04
C PHE A 423 16.30 1.93 23.29
N ASP A 424 15.60 3.06 23.15
CA ASP A 424 14.35 3.12 22.38
C ASP A 424 14.58 3.97 21.12
N LEU A 425 14.42 3.35 19.95
CA LEU A 425 14.81 3.94 18.65
C LEU A 425 13.58 4.08 17.74
N PRO A 426 13.23 5.29 17.27
CA PRO A 426 12.02 5.51 16.47
C PRO A 426 12.12 4.85 15.10
N VAL A 427 10.99 4.33 14.62
CA VAL A 427 10.88 3.69 13.30
C VAL A 427 9.71 4.22 12.48
N GLU A 428 9.74 4.00 11.16
CA GLU A 428 8.70 4.40 10.22
C GLU A 428 8.29 3.27 9.28
N ALA A 429 7.00 3.05 9.10
CA ALA A 429 6.49 2.07 8.16
C ALA A 429 6.74 2.54 6.72
N ARG A 430 7.42 1.72 5.91
CA ARG A 430 7.77 2.03 4.52
C ARG A 430 7.33 0.91 3.59
N ALA A 431 6.22 1.11 2.90
CA ALA A 431 5.64 0.13 1.97
C ALA A 431 6.59 -0.23 0.81
N ASP A 432 7.40 0.74 0.37
CA ASP A 432 8.41 0.57 -0.68
C ASP A 432 9.63 -0.26 -0.21
N ARG A 433 9.84 -0.37 1.10
CA ARG A 433 10.85 -1.24 1.72
C ARG A 433 10.27 -2.56 2.25
N GLY A 434 8.97 -2.62 2.46
CA GLY A 434 8.27 -3.77 3.05
C GLY A 434 8.65 -4.02 4.50
N GLY A 435 8.80 -2.95 5.27
CA GLY A 435 9.13 -3.03 6.67
C GLY A 435 9.08 -1.69 7.40
N TYR A 436 9.54 -1.71 8.65
CA TYR A 436 9.85 -0.52 9.41
C TYR A 436 11.30 -0.10 9.15
N VAL A 437 11.57 1.19 8.96
CA VAL A 437 12.93 1.72 8.81
C VAL A 437 13.35 2.51 10.03
N LEU A 438 14.62 2.38 10.44
CA LEU A 438 15.16 3.10 11.59
C LEU A 438 15.41 4.57 11.27
N LYS A 439 14.73 5.48 11.97
CA LYS A 439 14.96 6.92 11.85
C LYS A 439 16.15 7.35 12.71
N ASN A 440 17.05 8.12 12.11
CA ASN A 440 18.05 8.92 12.82
C ASN A 440 18.90 8.14 13.86
N ILE A 441 19.24 6.88 13.58
CA ILE A 441 20.06 6.03 14.48
C ILE A 441 21.52 6.50 14.62
N ARG A 442 21.91 7.61 13.97
CA ARG A 442 23.28 8.14 13.95
C ARG A 442 23.38 9.40 14.82
N PRO A 443 24.35 9.51 15.73
CA PRO A 443 25.39 8.50 16.04
C PRO A 443 24.82 7.28 16.78
N ILE A 444 25.32 6.09 16.44
CA ILE A 444 24.94 4.84 17.11
C ILE A 444 25.44 4.90 18.57
N PRO A 445 24.60 4.61 19.58
CA PRO A 445 25.03 4.54 20.96
C PRO A 445 26.21 3.58 21.16
N ALA A 446 27.26 4.03 21.85
CA ALA A 446 28.52 3.28 21.98
C ALA A 446 28.40 1.90 22.67
N ASP A 447 27.35 1.66 23.46
CA ASP A 447 27.07 0.35 24.07
C ASP A 447 26.42 -0.65 23.10
N LEU A 448 26.00 -0.21 21.91
CA LEU A 448 25.46 -1.07 20.85
C LEU A 448 26.62 -1.53 19.96
N VAL A 449 27.26 -2.61 20.39
CA VAL A 449 28.31 -3.35 19.66
C VAL A 449 28.01 -4.85 19.72
N GLY A 450 28.36 -5.57 18.65
CA GLY A 450 28.02 -6.99 18.51
C GLY A 450 26.52 -7.23 18.38
N THR A 451 26.04 -8.35 18.94
CA THR A 451 24.63 -8.77 18.85
C THR A 451 23.76 -8.09 19.91
N ALA A 452 22.59 -7.62 19.49
CA ALA A 452 21.54 -7.02 20.32
C ALA A 452 20.17 -7.59 19.96
N LYS A 453 19.25 -7.62 20.93
CA LYS A 453 17.83 -7.97 20.70
C LYS A 453 17.00 -6.71 20.54
N ALA A 454 16.09 -6.67 19.57
CA ALA A 454 15.16 -5.57 19.40
C ALA A 454 13.71 -6.06 19.41
N ALA A 455 12.81 -5.36 20.09
CA ALA A 455 11.37 -5.63 20.05
C ALA A 455 10.61 -4.41 19.54
N LEU A 456 9.76 -4.59 18.54
CA LEU A 456 8.91 -3.52 18.00
C LEU A 456 7.75 -3.22 18.95
N HIS A 457 7.50 -1.94 19.25
CA HIS A 457 6.38 -1.49 20.06
C HIS A 457 5.85 -0.13 19.59
N GLY A 458 4.71 0.28 20.14
CA GLY A 458 4.07 1.55 19.84
C GLY A 458 2.61 1.55 20.28
N PHE A 459 1.75 2.17 19.47
CA PHE A 459 0.29 2.20 19.69
C PHE A 459 -0.46 1.83 18.41
N TRP A 460 -1.61 1.16 18.58
CA TRP A 460 -2.59 0.92 17.54
C TRP A 460 -3.88 1.65 17.90
N GLY A 461 -4.04 2.86 17.38
CA GLY A 461 -5.05 3.79 17.90
C GLY A 461 -4.86 4.06 19.38
N PHE A 462 -5.87 3.79 20.20
CA PHE A 462 -5.76 4.00 21.65
C PHE A 462 -4.98 2.89 22.38
N GLU A 463 -4.92 1.68 21.80
CA GLU A 463 -4.32 0.52 22.43
C GLU A 463 -2.79 0.50 22.30
N GLN A 464 -2.12 -0.17 23.24
CA GLN A 464 -0.70 -0.48 23.10
C GLN A 464 -0.48 -1.53 22.01
N PHE A 465 0.57 -1.34 21.21
CA PHE A 465 0.97 -2.26 20.16
C PHE A 465 2.30 -2.93 20.52
N GLN A 466 2.36 -4.25 20.35
CA GLN A 466 3.56 -5.07 20.50
C GLN A 466 3.72 -5.87 19.20
N GLY A 467 4.89 -5.77 18.57
CA GLY A 467 5.23 -6.41 17.32
C GLY A 467 6.30 -7.50 17.47
N PRO A 468 6.88 -7.97 16.35
CA PRO A 468 7.88 -9.02 16.38
C PRO A 468 9.20 -8.55 17.00
N GLU A 469 9.99 -9.54 17.44
CA GLU A 469 11.39 -9.35 17.80
C GLU A 469 12.31 -9.50 16.58
N PHE A 470 13.46 -8.83 16.60
CA PHE A 470 14.53 -8.91 15.63
C PHE A 470 15.87 -9.13 16.32
N ALA A 471 16.73 -9.96 15.72
CA ALA A 471 18.14 -9.97 16.04
C ALA A 471 18.84 -8.84 15.27
N LEU A 472 19.48 -7.91 15.97
CA LEU A 472 20.29 -6.85 15.37
C LEU A 472 21.77 -7.12 15.64
N GLN A 473 22.62 -6.69 14.71
CA GLN A 473 24.06 -6.65 14.90
C GLN A 473 24.59 -5.25 14.60
N PHE A 474 25.54 -4.84 15.44
CA PHE A 474 26.28 -3.60 15.32
C PHE A 474 27.77 -3.93 15.22
N SER A 475 28.48 -3.29 14.30
CA SER A 475 29.92 -3.47 14.09
C SER A 475 30.74 -3.23 15.36
N GLY A 476 31.90 -3.88 15.44
CA GLY A 476 32.74 -3.92 16.65
C GLY A 476 32.31 -4.96 17.68
N GLY A 477 33.01 -4.97 18.83
CA GLY A 477 32.87 -5.99 19.87
C GLY A 477 34.08 -6.92 19.95
N GLU A 478 33.86 -8.23 20.07
CA GLU A 478 34.93 -9.24 20.04
C GLU A 478 35.66 -9.23 18.69
N ALA A 479 36.99 -9.13 18.72
CA ALA A 479 37.83 -9.15 17.52
C ALA A 479 37.76 -10.49 16.79
N TRP A 480 37.74 -10.41 15.45
CA TRP A 480 37.70 -11.59 14.58
C TRP A 480 38.92 -12.48 14.77
N ARG A 481 38.67 -13.79 14.90
CA ARG A 481 39.73 -14.80 15.09
C ARG A 481 39.39 -16.13 14.41
N PRO A 482 40.38 -16.90 13.93
CA PRO A 482 40.18 -18.29 13.53
C PRO A 482 39.51 -19.13 14.63
N ALA A 483 38.64 -20.05 14.24
CA ALA A 483 38.00 -21.00 15.16
C ALA A 483 38.98 -22.08 15.69
N GLY A 484 40.13 -22.24 15.04
CA GLY A 484 41.21 -23.16 15.43
C GLY A 484 42.57 -22.67 14.93
N ASN A 485 43.66 -23.29 15.43
CA ASN A 485 45.04 -22.82 15.24
C ASN A 485 45.83 -23.60 14.17
N THR A 486 45.16 -24.37 13.31
CA THR A 486 45.84 -25.16 12.26
C THR A 486 46.41 -24.24 11.18
N PRO A 487 47.71 -24.30 10.86
CA PRO A 487 48.27 -23.56 9.73
C PRO A 487 47.62 -23.95 8.40
N LEU A 488 47.52 -23.00 7.48
CA LEU A 488 46.97 -23.23 6.15
C LEU A 488 47.94 -24.10 5.34
N THR A 489 47.42 -25.10 4.63
CA THR A 489 48.22 -26.08 3.88
C THR A 489 48.40 -25.61 2.42
N PRO A 490 49.64 -25.42 1.92
CA PRO A 490 49.89 -25.08 0.51
C PRO A 490 49.35 -26.15 -0.46
N GLY A 491 49.03 -25.74 -1.69
CA GLY A 491 48.65 -26.66 -2.78
C GLY A 491 47.16 -26.94 -2.93
N SER A 492 46.33 -26.51 -1.98
CA SER A 492 44.87 -26.45 -2.14
C SER A 492 44.29 -25.23 -1.42
N ASP A 493 43.09 -24.79 -1.80
CA ASP A 493 42.38 -23.79 -1.02
C ASP A 493 41.94 -24.37 0.33
N ASN A 494 41.93 -23.55 1.38
CA ASN A 494 41.71 -24.01 2.75
C ASN A 494 40.41 -23.41 3.33
N PRO A 495 39.43 -24.23 3.75
CA PRO A 495 38.26 -23.73 4.45
C PRO A 495 38.64 -23.23 5.84
N LEU A 496 38.27 -21.99 6.16
CA LEU A 496 38.56 -21.32 7.42
C LEU A 496 37.26 -20.79 8.03
N THR A 497 36.98 -21.20 9.26
CA THR A 497 35.89 -20.62 10.07
C THR A 497 36.46 -19.53 10.97
N LEU A 498 35.84 -18.35 10.95
CA LEU A 498 36.16 -17.22 11.80
C LEU A 498 35.05 -17.01 12.83
N LYS A 499 35.41 -16.58 14.04
CA LYS A 499 34.47 -16.18 15.10
C LYS A 499 34.60 -14.68 15.36
N GLY A 500 33.47 -14.00 15.55
CA GLY A 500 33.40 -12.56 15.83
C GLY A 500 31.98 -12.12 16.21
N ALA A 501 31.83 -10.86 16.62
CA ALA A 501 30.61 -10.41 17.29
C ALA A 501 29.47 -9.96 16.35
N ALA A 502 29.76 -9.67 15.07
CA ALA A 502 28.82 -9.04 14.14
C ALA A 502 28.95 -9.54 12.67
N PRO A 503 28.86 -10.85 12.38
CA PRO A 503 28.99 -11.39 11.01
C PRO A 503 28.06 -10.74 9.96
N ALA A 504 26.84 -10.33 10.33
CA ALA A 504 25.93 -9.66 9.40
C ALA A 504 26.40 -8.26 8.97
N CYS A 505 27.31 -7.64 9.73
CA CYS A 505 27.87 -6.31 9.47
C CYS A 505 29.18 -6.31 8.68
N VAL A 506 29.73 -7.46 8.32
CA VAL A 506 30.88 -7.54 7.41
C VAL A 506 30.46 -7.08 6.01
N ALA A 507 31.12 -6.04 5.52
CA ALA A 507 30.89 -5.41 4.22
C ALA A 507 31.83 -5.96 3.15
N SER A 508 33.07 -6.32 3.52
CA SER A 508 33.98 -7.08 2.66
C SER A 508 35.05 -7.84 3.45
N ILE A 509 35.53 -8.93 2.86
CA ILE A 509 36.70 -9.67 3.32
C ILE A 509 37.71 -9.70 2.17
N SER A 510 38.97 -9.42 2.47
CA SER A 510 40.08 -9.58 1.53
C SER A 510 41.29 -10.20 2.21
N VAL A 511 42.22 -10.73 1.43
CA VAL A 511 43.45 -11.34 1.91
C VAL A 511 44.65 -10.75 1.19
N THR A 512 45.79 -10.64 1.87
CA THR A 512 47.03 -10.05 1.35
C THR A 512 48.24 -10.81 1.88
N GLN A 513 49.27 -10.96 1.04
CA GLN A 513 50.51 -11.64 1.39
C GLN A 513 51.70 -10.78 0.96
N GLY A 514 52.56 -10.40 1.91
CA GLY A 514 53.64 -9.44 1.65
C GLY A 514 53.12 -8.11 1.10
N GLN A 515 53.64 -7.66 -0.05
CA GLN A 515 53.20 -6.45 -0.75
C GLN A 515 52.22 -6.73 -1.91
N SER A 516 51.60 -7.91 -1.97
CA SER A 516 50.61 -8.22 -3.01
C SER A 516 49.38 -7.30 -2.92
N LYS A 517 48.65 -7.15 -4.04
CA LYS A 517 47.36 -6.46 -4.03
C LYS A 517 46.34 -7.29 -3.26
N PRO A 518 45.47 -6.70 -2.41
CA PRO A 518 44.43 -7.45 -1.71
C PRO A 518 43.49 -8.20 -2.66
N THR A 519 43.33 -9.49 -2.43
CA THR A 519 42.37 -10.36 -3.13
C THR A 519 41.07 -10.43 -2.35
N ALA A 520 39.93 -10.09 -2.95
CA ALA A 520 38.63 -10.20 -2.30
C ALA A 520 38.19 -11.66 -2.15
N LEU A 521 37.58 -12.00 -1.02
CA LEU A 521 37.04 -13.34 -0.74
C LEU A 521 35.51 -13.30 -0.65
N THR A 522 34.88 -14.41 -1.01
CA THR A 522 33.47 -14.68 -0.69
C THR A 522 33.35 -15.34 0.69
N TRP A 523 32.21 -15.14 1.35
CA TRP A 523 31.95 -15.70 2.68
C TRP A 523 30.48 -16.09 2.86
N GLU A 524 30.25 -17.02 3.79
CA GLU A 524 28.93 -17.40 4.27
C GLU A 524 28.82 -17.04 5.77
N VAL A 525 27.70 -16.46 6.19
CA VAL A 525 27.38 -16.29 7.61
C VAL A 525 26.83 -17.60 8.16
N ARG A 526 27.37 -18.07 9.29
CA ARG A 526 26.90 -19.26 10.01
C ARG A 526 26.46 -18.87 11.42
N GLY A 527 25.17 -19.02 11.69
CA GLY A 527 24.56 -18.63 12.97
C GLY A 527 24.69 -17.12 13.25
N ASP A 528 24.92 -16.77 14.52
CA ASP A 528 25.02 -15.39 15.00
C ASP A 528 26.47 -14.88 15.10
N LYS A 529 27.49 -15.75 15.07
CA LYS A 529 28.89 -15.37 15.40
C LYS A 529 29.97 -15.94 14.50
N GLU A 530 29.63 -16.74 13.50
CA GLU A 530 30.61 -17.42 12.66
C GLU A 530 30.55 -16.99 11.19
N LEU A 531 31.71 -16.96 10.55
CA LEU A 531 31.86 -16.80 9.11
C LEU A 531 32.62 -17.99 8.56
N SER A 532 32.18 -18.54 7.44
CA SER A 532 32.90 -19.54 6.67
C SER A 532 33.48 -18.89 5.41
N ILE A 533 34.79 -18.99 5.24
CA ILE A 533 35.52 -18.52 4.05
C ILE A 533 36.39 -19.63 3.48
N ASN A 534 36.69 -19.58 2.18
CA ASN A 534 37.71 -20.41 1.57
C ASN A 534 38.92 -19.54 1.23
N VAL A 535 40.09 -19.84 1.79
CA VAL A 535 41.29 -19.03 1.63
C VAL A 535 42.13 -19.58 0.46
N PRO A 536 42.39 -18.78 -0.59
CA PRO A 536 43.05 -19.25 -1.80
C PRO A 536 44.57 -19.33 -1.60
N VAL A 537 45.03 -20.45 -1.03
CA VAL A 537 46.46 -20.71 -0.76
C VAL A 537 47.07 -21.79 -1.67
N ALA A 538 46.34 -22.25 -2.70
CA ALA A 538 46.84 -23.26 -3.63
C ALA A 538 48.17 -22.86 -4.32
N ASN A 539 48.32 -21.58 -4.67
CA ASN A 539 49.52 -21.00 -5.31
C ASN A 539 50.24 -19.98 -4.41
N ALA A 540 50.03 -20.02 -3.10
CA ALA A 540 50.62 -19.07 -2.16
C ALA A 540 51.95 -19.60 -1.60
N ASP A 541 52.93 -18.71 -1.45
CA ASP A 541 54.20 -19.02 -0.79
C ASP A 541 53.99 -19.32 0.71
N ALA A 542 54.90 -20.08 1.31
CA ALA A 542 54.88 -20.30 2.75
C ALA A 542 55.31 -19.04 3.52
N GLY A 543 54.52 -18.63 4.52
CA GLY A 543 54.80 -17.45 5.34
C GLY A 543 53.55 -16.79 5.91
N ASP A 544 53.70 -15.51 6.28
CA ASP A 544 52.64 -14.72 6.90
C ASP A 544 51.66 -14.18 5.85
N MET A 545 50.37 -14.33 6.14
CA MET A 545 49.26 -13.84 5.35
C MET A 545 48.32 -13.03 6.24
N VAL A 546 47.78 -11.92 5.76
CA VAL A 546 46.88 -11.06 6.53
C VAL A 546 45.50 -11.05 5.88
N LEU A 547 44.51 -11.50 6.64
CA LEU A 547 43.11 -11.32 6.31
C LEU A 547 42.65 -9.94 6.79
N GLN A 548 41.92 -9.22 5.96
CA GLN A 548 41.35 -7.92 6.24
C GLN A 548 39.82 -8.03 6.22
N ILE A 549 39.17 -7.64 7.32
CA ILE A 549 37.72 -7.70 7.49
C ILE A 549 37.22 -6.27 7.67
N LYS A 550 36.43 -5.79 6.71
CA LYS A 550 35.84 -4.45 6.72
C LYS A 550 34.38 -4.56 7.16
N GLU A 551 34.04 -3.91 8.26
CA GLU A 551 32.66 -3.81 8.75
C GLU A 551 32.00 -2.48 8.35
N HIS A 552 30.68 -2.47 8.20
CA HIS A 552 29.92 -1.25 7.94
C HIS A 552 30.09 -0.23 9.08
N GLY A 553 30.30 1.05 8.77
CA GLY A 553 30.44 2.12 9.78
C GLY A 553 31.76 2.10 10.57
N VAL A 554 32.67 1.17 10.33
CA VAL A 554 34.04 1.15 10.90
C VAL A 554 35.02 1.67 9.85
N ALA A 555 35.85 2.65 10.18
CA ALA A 555 36.75 3.30 9.20
C ALA A 555 37.84 2.36 8.67
N GLU A 556 38.60 1.72 9.57
CA GLU A 556 39.73 0.85 9.21
C GLU A 556 39.34 -0.64 9.22
N PRO A 557 39.78 -1.45 8.24
CA PRO A 557 39.60 -2.90 8.29
C PRO A 557 40.35 -3.55 9.46
N MET A 558 39.71 -4.50 10.14
CA MET A 558 40.37 -5.34 11.13
C MET A 558 41.33 -6.32 10.44
N LYS A 559 42.54 -6.48 10.99
CA LYS A 559 43.59 -7.36 10.45
C LYS A 559 43.70 -8.62 11.30
N VAL A 560 43.53 -9.78 10.69
CA VAL A 560 43.66 -11.10 11.32
C VAL A 560 44.87 -11.81 10.70
N PRO A 561 45.93 -12.12 11.48
CA PRO A 561 47.09 -12.84 10.97
C PRO A 561 46.77 -14.32 10.75
N LEU A 562 47.27 -14.87 9.64
CA LEU A 562 47.18 -16.27 9.23
C LEU A 562 48.58 -16.77 8.86
N LEU A 563 48.86 -18.03 9.12
CA LEU A 563 50.14 -18.67 8.82
C LEU A 563 49.95 -19.76 7.78
N ILE A 564 50.72 -19.70 6.69
CA ILE A 564 50.81 -20.78 5.70
C ILE A 564 51.97 -21.69 6.10
N ALA A 565 51.70 -23.00 6.21
CA ALA A 565 52.71 -23.99 6.55
C ALA A 565 53.84 -24.02 5.52
N ARG A 566 55.08 -24.26 5.97
CA ARG A 566 56.18 -24.59 5.05
C ARG A 566 55.94 -25.97 4.45
N PRO A 567 56.13 -26.17 3.14
CA PRO A 567 56.03 -27.50 2.54
C PRO A 567 57.06 -28.41 3.19
N VAL A 568 56.60 -29.52 3.78
CA VAL A 568 57.48 -30.52 4.38
C VAL A 568 58.19 -31.25 3.24
N THR A 569 59.47 -30.95 3.04
CA THR A 569 60.31 -31.74 2.14
C THR A 569 60.41 -33.16 2.69
N PRO A 570 59.97 -34.20 1.96
CA PRO A 570 60.14 -35.57 2.42
C PRO A 570 61.65 -35.86 2.55
N PRO A 571 62.08 -36.65 3.56
CA PRO A 571 63.48 -37.01 3.69
C PRO A 571 63.94 -37.75 2.43
N VAL A 572 65.02 -37.26 1.82
CA VAL A 572 65.64 -37.92 0.67
C VAL A 572 66.07 -39.32 1.12
N PRO A 573 65.61 -40.41 0.47
CA PRO A 573 66.07 -41.75 0.82
C PRO A 573 67.57 -41.84 0.55
N GLU A 574 68.33 -42.09 1.62
CA GLU A 574 69.78 -42.22 1.58
C GLU A 574 70.14 -43.47 0.75
N ILE A 575 70.61 -43.25 -0.48
CA ILE A 575 71.00 -44.35 -1.37
C ILE A 575 72.29 -44.96 -0.81
N PRO A 576 72.30 -46.24 -0.38
CA PRO A 576 73.52 -46.84 0.14
C PRO A 576 74.57 -46.90 -0.96
N SER A 577 75.75 -46.37 -0.67
CA SER A 577 76.88 -46.37 -1.60
C SER A 577 77.28 -47.82 -1.93
N PRO A 578 77.54 -48.15 -3.21
CA PRO A 578 77.93 -49.51 -3.58
C PRO A 578 79.27 -49.88 -2.93
N ALA A 579 79.26 -50.98 -2.17
CA ALA A 579 80.49 -51.60 -1.70
C ALA A 579 81.32 -52.12 -2.89
N LYS A 580 82.64 -52.08 -2.72
CA LYS A 580 83.67 -52.33 -3.76
C LYS A 580 83.53 -53.67 -4.49
#